data_AF-A0A969KJ98-F1
#
_entry.id   AF-A0A969KJ98-F1
#
_cell.length_a   1.000
_cell.length_b   1.000
_cell.length_c   1.000
_cell.angle_alpha   90.00
_cell.angle_beta   90.00
_cell.angle_gamma   90.00
#
_symmetry.space_group_name_H-M   'P 1'
#
loop_
_entity.id
_entity.type
_entity.pdbx_description
1 polymer ?
#
loop_
_entity_poly.entity_id
_entity_poly.type
_entity_poly.pdbx_seq_one_letter_code
_entity_poly.pdbx_strand_id
1 'polypeptide(L)'
;MLEIIWQDTLQPRFINYDTVLTLNFANVSACLTPLTWNTNASTINYRGNQLLNTTQYQDATLEFLTTDAPILLSPFDNETDVEPTADFQWQIVDCSVHYQFQIATDANFTNLILDSLNLINPFLNNISLQHTTTYFWRVGRYNSQNDSYWSDTLQFTTINLPTISVRIGDTLTYSDTLSVPITLENLIKIQSFELVLEYDENAMQFLNFSDTIF
;
A
#
# COMPACT_ATOMS: atom_id res chain seq x y z
N MET A 1 -26.79 -4.20 -23.45
CA MET A 1 -27.66 -3.60 -24.48
C MET A 1 -29.09 -3.73 -23.99
N LEU A 2 -29.79 -2.60 -23.79
CA LEU A 2 -31.21 -2.61 -23.41
C LEU A 2 -32.02 -2.36 -24.68
N GLU A 3 -32.89 -3.31 -25.04
CA GLU A 3 -33.81 -3.18 -26.17
C GLU A 3 -35.25 -3.20 -25.64
N ILE A 4 -36.02 -2.15 -25.92
CA ILE A 4 -37.42 -2.06 -25.50
C ILE A 4 -38.29 -2.26 -26.73
N ILE A 5 -38.86 -3.46 -26.85
CA ILE A 5 -39.81 -3.80 -27.91
C ILE A 5 -41.22 -3.67 -27.33
N TRP A 6 -41.94 -2.64 -27.73
CA TRP A 6 -43.34 -2.47 -27.33
C TRP A 6 -44.25 -3.06 -28.41
N GLN A 7 -44.88 -4.20 -28.07
CA GLN A 7 -45.83 -5.00 -28.88
C GLN A 7 -45.23 -5.86 -30.01
N ASP A 8 -45.53 -7.17 -30.01
CA ASP A 8 -45.29 -8.10 -31.12
C ASP A 8 -46.48 -9.10 -31.31
N THR A 9 -46.32 -10.22 -32.01
CA THR A 9 -46.64 -10.43 -33.46
C THR A 9 -48.12 -10.51 -33.89
N LEU A 10 -49.13 -10.22 -33.05
CA LEU A 10 -50.54 -10.48 -33.41
C LEU A 10 -51.41 -9.30 -33.92
N GLN A 11 -51.05 -8.01 -33.72
CA GLN A 11 -51.69 -6.77 -34.28
C GLN A 11 -53.23 -6.54 -34.05
N PRO A 12 -53.80 -5.30 -34.10
CA PRO A 12 -53.21 -3.95 -34.32
C PRO A 12 -53.37 -2.97 -33.13
N ARG A 13 -52.81 -1.76 -33.05
CA ARG A 13 -51.67 -0.99 -33.65
C ARG A 13 -52.12 0.47 -33.43
N PHE A 14 -51.84 1.19 -32.33
CA PHE A 14 -51.78 2.67 -32.27
C PHE A 14 -51.41 3.12 -30.85
N ILE A 15 -50.46 4.05 -30.73
CA ILE A 15 -50.31 4.90 -29.56
C ILE A 15 -51.23 6.09 -29.81
N ASN A 16 -52.38 6.14 -29.15
CA ASN A 16 -53.42 7.14 -29.42
C ASN A 16 -53.18 8.50 -28.73
N TYR A 17 -52.19 8.55 -27.84
CA TYR A 17 -51.86 9.73 -27.03
C TYR A 17 -50.36 9.80 -26.79
N ASP A 18 -49.84 11.00 -26.60
CA ASP A 18 -48.45 11.20 -26.18
C ASP A 18 -48.14 10.36 -24.93
N THR A 19 -47.00 9.67 -24.96
CA THR A 19 -46.61 8.74 -23.90
C THR A 19 -45.22 9.12 -23.40
N VAL A 20 -45.11 9.34 -22.09
CA VAL A 20 -43.82 9.50 -21.41
C VAL A 20 -43.38 8.13 -20.89
N LEU A 21 -42.21 7.66 -21.32
CA LEU A 21 -41.57 6.47 -20.77
C LEU A 21 -40.47 6.91 -19.81
N THR A 22 -40.65 6.61 -18.52
CA THR A 22 -39.61 6.84 -17.51
C THR A 22 -38.83 5.55 -17.29
N LEU A 23 -37.55 5.54 -17.66
CA LEU A 23 -36.63 4.46 -17.35
C LEU A 23 -35.83 4.83 -16.11
N ASN A 24 -35.96 4.03 -15.05
CA ASN A 24 -35.23 4.23 -13.80
C ASN A 24 -34.03 3.29 -13.76
N PHE A 25 -32.84 3.86 -13.58
CA PHE A 25 -31.61 3.10 -13.37
C PHE A 25 -31.13 3.36 -11.95
N ALA A 26 -30.69 2.32 -11.24
CA ALA A 26 -29.91 2.48 -10.03
C ALA A 26 -28.44 2.55 -10.41
N ASN A 27 -27.70 3.50 -9.87
CA ASN A 27 -26.25 3.48 -9.96
C ASN A 27 -25.75 2.19 -9.28
N VAL A 28 -24.99 1.40 -10.03
CA VAL A 28 -24.37 0.17 -9.51
C VAL A 28 -23.18 0.53 -8.62
N SER A 29 -22.65 1.75 -8.76
CA SER A 29 -21.55 2.28 -7.96
C SER A 29 -21.70 3.78 -7.75
N ALA A 30 -21.41 4.27 -6.54
CA ALA A 30 -21.36 5.71 -6.22
C ALA A 30 -20.17 6.43 -6.90
N CYS A 31 -19.29 5.67 -7.55
CA CYS A 31 -18.02 6.11 -8.11
C CYS A 31 -18.10 6.68 -9.53
N LEU A 32 -19.28 6.61 -10.14
CA LEU A 32 -19.51 6.96 -11.53
C LEU A 32 -20.38 8.22 -11.62
N THR A 33 -20.09 9.10 -12.58
CA THR A 33 -20.97 10.21 -12.93
C THR A 33 -22.37 9.71 -13.32
N PRO A 34 -23.41 10.55 -13.22
CA PRO A 34 -24.67 10.27 -13.88
C PRO A 34 -24.45 9.94 -15.36
N LEU A 35 -25.23 9.00 -15.87
CA LEU A 35 -25.19 8.59 -17.27
C LEU A 35 -25.53 9.77 -18.18
N THR A 36 -24.59 10.20 -19.02
CA THR A 36 -24.83 11.26 -20.00
C THR A 36 -25.06 10.64 -21.37
N TRP A 37 -26.20 10.94 -21.99
CA TRP A 37 -26.56 10.42 -23.31
C TRP A 37 -26.24 11.47 -24.38
N ASN A 38 -25.70 11.02 -25.51
CA ASN A 38 -25.65 11.86 -26.70
C ASN A 38 -27.07 12.01 -27.29
N THR A 39 -27.69 13.17 -27.09
CA THR A 39 -29.05 13.47 -27.56
C THR A 39 -29.13 13.88 -29.03
N ASN A 40 -27.98 14.09 -29.69
CA ASN A 40 -27.90 14.57 -31.07
C ASN A 40 -28.11 13.46 -32.13
N ALA A 41 -28.18 12.19 -31.71
CA ALA A 41 -28.40 11.03 -32.58
C ALA A 41 -29.74 10.33 -32.30
N SER A 42 -30.84 11.09 -32.37
CA SER A 42 -32.20 10.59 -32.10
C SER A 42 -33.06 10.52 -33.37
N THR A 43 -33.10 9.35 -34.00
CA THR A 43 -34.27 8.93 -34.80
C THR A 43 -35.09 7.90 -34.00
N ILE A 44 -36.34 7.63 -34.39
CA ILE A 44 -37.22 6.68 -33.69
C ILE A 44 -37.71 5.69 -34.74
N ASN A 45 -37.57 4.39 -34.48
CA ASN A 45 -38.20 3.36 -35.29
C ASN A 45 -39.70 3.30 -34.95
N TYR A 46 -40.56 3.56 -35.93
CA TYR A 46 -41.99 3.27 -35.83
C TYR A 46 -42.39 2.28 -36.93
N ARG A 47 -43.27 1.32 -36.62
CA ARG A 47 -43.79 0.38 -37.63
C ARG A 47 -44.88 1.05 -38.47
N GLY A 48 -44.47 1.75 -39.53
CA GLY A 48 -45.33 2.26 -40.60
C GLY A 48 -44.90 1.70 -41.96
N ASN A 49 -45.45 0.54 -42.34
CA ASN A 49 -45.29 -0.18 -43.60
C ASN A 49 -43.90 -0.48 -44.19
N GLN A 50 -42.77 0.10 -43.76
CA GLN A 50 -41.40 -0.45 -43.86
C GLN A 50 -40.50 0.13 -42.76
N LEU A 51 -39.68 -0.72 -42.14
CA LEU A 51 -38.68 -0.30 -41.16
C LEU A 51 -37.53 0.39 -41.89
N LEU A 52 -37.41 1.71 -41.75
CA LEU A 52 -36.28 2.48 -42.26
C LEU A 52 -35.51 3.04 -41.06
N ASN A 53 -34.31 2.49 -40.83
CA ASN A 53 -33.24 2.93 -39.93
C ASN A 53 -33.45 2.79 -38.41
N THR A 54 -32.78 1.80 -37.82
CA THR A 54 -32.61 1.67 -36.36
C THR A 54 -31.82 2.82 -35.79
N THR A 55 -32.39 3.47 -34.79
CA THR A 55 -31.66 4.45 -34.01
C THR A 55 -31.22 3.81 -32.72
N GLN A 56 -29.93 3.85 -32.51
CA GLN A 56 -29.31 3.43 -31.27
C GLN A 56 -28.79 4.69 -30.61
N TYR A 57 -29.27 5.00 -29.41
CA TYR A 57 -28.51 5.88 -28.53
C TYR A 57 -27.30 5.04 -28.08
N GLN A 58 -26.16 5.28 -28.72
CA GLN A 58 -24.87 4.69 -28.35
C GLN A 58 -24.09 5.70 -27.49
N ASP A 59 -23.01 5.21 -26.87
CA ASP A 59 -22.00 6.06 -26.22
C ASP A 59 -22.49 6.87 -25.02
N ALA A 60 -23.26 6.24 -24.14
CA ALA A 60 -23.48 6.81 -22.83
C ALA A 60 -22.16 6.77 -22.04
N THR A 61 -21.57 7.94 -21.79
CA THR A 61 -20.28 8.05 -21.11
C THR A 61 -20.47 8.12 -19.60
N LEU A 62 -19.68 7.33 -18.88
CA LEU A 62 -19.55 7.34 -17.43
C LEU A 62 -18.12 7.72 -17.11
N GLU A 63 -17.91 8.82 -16.39
CA GLU A 63 -16.61 9.23 -15.89
C GLU A 63 -16.49 8.85 -14.41
N PHE A 64 -15.28 8.52 -13.98
CA PHE A 64 -15.01 8.27 -12.58
C PHE A 64 -14.88 9.61 -11.85
N LEU A 65 -15.61 9.77 -10.75
CA LEU A 65 -15.68 11.06 -10.04
C LEU A 65 -14.45 11.39 -9.20
N THR A 66 -13.60 10.41 -8.92
CA THR A 66 -12.46 10.54 -8.01
C THR A 66 -11.17 10.15 -8.71
N THR A 67 -10.21 11.07 -8.66
CA THR A 67 -8.81 10.89 -9.09
C THR A 67 -7.87 10.83 -7.87
N ASP A 68 -8.44 10.60 -6.69
CA ASP A 68 -7.67 10.64 -5.44
C ASP A 68 -6.68 9.49 -5.39
N ALA A 69 -5.47 9.79 -4.92
CA ALA A 69 -4.45 8.81 -4.65
C ALA A 69 -4.51 8.36 -3.17
N PRO A 70 -3.96 7.18 -2.84
CA PRO A 70 -3.86 6.74 -1.45
C PRO A 70 -3.01 7.70 -0.61
N ILE A 71 -3.49 8.04 0.59
CA ILE A 71 -2.68 8.76 1.59
C ILE A 71 -1.89 7.72 2.38
N LEU A 72 -0.56 7.88 2.44
CA LEU A 72 0.33 6.97 3.14
C LEU A 72 0.32 7.28 4.65
N LEU A 73 0.18 6.24 5.48
CA LEU A 73 0.00 6.38 6.93
C LEU A 73 1.19 5.89 7.74
N SER A 74 1.87 4.82 7.31
CA SER A 74 3.03 4.27 8.02
C SER A 74 3.89 3.46 7.06
N PRO A 75 5.23 3.55 7.13
CA PRO A 75 6.01 4.54 7.88
C PRO A 75 5.76 5.99 7.40
N PHE A 76 5.81 6.97 8.30
CA PHE A 76 5.62 8.38 7.95
C PHE A 76 6.80 8.93 7.14
N ASP A 77 6.57 10.08 6.49
CA ASP A 77 7.64 10.73 5.74
C ASP A 77 8.76 11.21 6.66
N ASN A 78 9.99 10.88 6.28
CA ASN A 78 11.21 11.10 7.05
C ASN A 78 11.21 10.44 8.43
N GLU A 79 10.42 9.38 8.64
CA GLU A 79 10.49 8.60 9.86
C GLU A 79 11.87 7.95 9.99
N THR A 80 12.46 8.02 11.17
CA THR A 80 13.75 7.42 11.50
C THR A 80 13.57 6.33 12.52
N ASP A 81 14.54 5.41 12.58
CA ASP A 81 14.52 4.29 13.52
C ASP A 81 13.35 3.32 13.31
N VAL A 82 12.90 3.19 12.06
CA VAL A 82 11.93 2.17 11.68
C VAL A 82 12.57 0.79 11.82
N GLU A 83 11.88 -0.15 12.45
CA GLU A 83 12.36 -1.53 12.57
C GLU A 83 12.56 -2.15 11.18
N PRO A 84 13.60 -2.97 10.97
CA PRO A 84 13.88 -3.61 9.68
C PRO A 84 12.79 -4.61 9.28
N THR A 85 11.95 -5.07 10.21
CA THR A 85 10.69 -5.78 9.93
C THR A 85 9.56 -4.76 9.95
N ALA A 86 9.39 -4.05 8.83
CA ALA A 86 8.49 -2.90 8.74
C ALA A 86 7.07 -3.30 8.29
N ASP A 87 6.08 -2.61 8.84
CA ASP A 87 4.68 -2.66 8.43
C ASP A 87 4.31 -1.37 7.68
N PHE A 88 3.55 -1.53 6.61
CA PHE A 88 3.11 -0.46 5.73
C PHE A 88 1.59 -0.33 5.75
N GLN A 89 1.10 0.89 5.88
CA GLN A 89 -0.33 1.19 5.90
C GLN A 89 -0.64 2.44 5.09
N TRP A 90 -1.78 2.44 4.41
CA TRP A 90 -2.31 3.59 3.68
C TRP A 90 -3.82 3.70 3.88
N GLN A 91 -4.38 4.86 3.55
CA GLN A 91 -5.81 5.08 3.63
C GLN A 91 -6.54 4.31 2.51
N ILE A 92 -7.69 3.70 2.85
CA ILE A 92 -8.60 3.14 1.85
C ILE A 92 -9.14 4.28 0.99
N VAL A 93 -8.99 4.13 -0.32
CA VAL A 93 -9.60 5.01 -1.31
C VAL A 93 -10.87 4.36 -1.81
N ASP A 94 -11.99 5.08 -1.72
CA ASP A 94 -13.24 4.61 -2.29
C ASP A 94 -13.04 4.31 -3.77
N CYS A 95 -13.78 3.32 -4.26
CA CYS A 95 -13.77 2.96 -5.68
C CYS A 95 -12.42 2.41 -6.19
N SER A 96 -11.49 2.04 -5.31
CA SER A 96 -10.33 1.22 -5.67
C SER A 96 -10.78 -0.22 -5.91
N VAL A 97 -10.33 -0.82 -7.01
CA VAL A 97 -10.43 -2.27 -7.23
C VAL A 97 -9.27 -2.99 -6.56
N HIS A 98 -8.07 -2.43 -6.68
CA HIS A 98 -6.85 -2.94 -6.07
C HIS A 98 -5.78 -1.86 -5.97
N TYR A 99 -4.71 -2.19 -5.26
CA TYR A 99 -3.52 -1.37 -5.09
C TYR A 99 -2.28 -2.06 -5.68
N GLN A 100 -1.29 -1.25 -6.01
CA GLN A 100 0.09 -1.63 -6.24
C GLN A 100 0.96 -0.92 -5.21
N PHE A 101 1.83 -1.67 -4.54
CA PHE A 101 2.79 -1.15 -3.57
C PHE A 101 4.20 -1.27 -4.13
N GLN A 102 5.00 -0.22 -4.00
CA GLN A 102 6.42 -0.25 -4.35
C GLN A 102 7.26 0.30 -3.21
N ILE A 103 8.41 -0.35 -2.99
CA ILE A 103 9.49 0.12 -2.12
C ILE A 103 10.82 -0.09 -2.81
N ALA A 104 11.70 0.91 -2.73
CA ALA A 104 13.00 0.96 -3.39
C ALA A 104 14.07 1.60 -2.50
N THR A 105 15.33 1.44 -2.88
CA THR A 105 16.47 2.14 -2.25
C THR A 105 16.77 3.49 -2.89
N ASP A 106 16.02 3.88 -3.92
CA ASP A 106 16.11 5.19 -4.59
C ASP A 106 14.74 5.79 -4.91
N ALA A 107 14.66 7.11 -4.90
CA ALA A 107 13.43 7.87 -5.13
C ALA A 107 12.84 7.70 -6.55
N ASN A 108 13.65 7.25 -7.52
CA ASN A 108 13.18 7.01 -8.88
C ASN A 108 12.61 5.59 -9.07
N PHE A 109 12.60 4.77 -8.02
CA PHE A 109 12.14 3.38 -8.06
C PHE A 109 12.86 2.54 -9.11
N THR A 110 14.16 2.78 -9.30
CA THR A 110 15.00 2.00 -10.23
C THR A 110 15.53 0.71 -9.60
N ASN A 111 15.79 0.74 -8.29
CA ASN A 111 16.25 -0.39 -7.49
C ASN A 111 15.13 -0.81 -6.54
N LEU A 112 14.14 -1.51 -7.10
CA LEU A 112 13.00 -2.04 -6.35
C LEU A 112 13.45 -3.14 -5.39
N ILE A 113 13.03 -3.02 -4.14
CA ILE A 113 13.09 -4.08 -3.13
C ILE A 113 11.86 -4.97 -3.25
N LEU A 114 10.70 -4.35 -3.44
CA LEU A 114 9.43 -5.04 -3.63
C LEU A 114 8.51 -4.22 -4.54
N ASP A 115 7.82 -4.92 -5.44
CA ASP A 115 6.71 -4.42 -6.22
C ASP A 115 5.56 -5.45 -6.13
N SER A 116 4.50 -5.08 -5.40
CA SER A 116 3.38 -5.96 -5.10
C SER A 116 2.12 -5.44 -5.79
N LEU A 117 1.50 -6.30 -6.60
CA LEU A 117 0.36 -5.98 -7.46
C LEU A 117 -0.93 -6.59 -6.92
N ASN A 118 -2.07 -6.05 -7.37
CA ASN A 118 -3.41 -6.60 -7.10
C ASN A 118 -3.75 -6.73 -5.60
N LEU A 119 -3.21 -5.82 -4.78
CA LEU A 119 -3.48 -5.80 -3.33
C LEU A 119 -4.90 -5.30 -3.06
N ILE A 120 -5.64 -5.99 -2.20
CA ILE A 120 -7.01 -5.58 -1.80
C ILE A 120 -6.96 -4.85 -0.45
N ASN A 121 -6.11 -5.33 0.46
CA ASN A 121 -5.97 -4.75 1.78
C ASN A 121 -5.12 -3.48 1.72
N PRO A 122 -5.40 -2.48 2.58
CA PRO A 122 -4.68 -1.21 2.60
C PRO A 122 -3.39 -1.28 3.44
N PHE A 123 -2.76 -2.45 3.50
CA PHE A 123 -1.56 -2.69 4.31
C PHE A 123 -0.72 -3.87 3.81
N LEU A 124 0.57 -3.87 4.19
CA LEU A 124 1.50 -4.97 4.10
C LEU A 124 2.26 -5.09 5.42
N ASN A 125 2.52 -6.30 5.90
CA ASN A 125 3.19 -6.50 7.19
C ASN A 125 4.46 -7.34 7.04
N ASN A 126 5.40 -7.17 7.97
CA ASN A 126 6.63 -7.94 8.09
C ASN A 126 7.53 -7.89 6.84
N ILE A 127 7.67 -6.72 6.23
CA ILE A 127 8.60 -6.55 5.12
C ILE A 127 10.01 -6.46 5.69
N SER A 128 10.88 -7.41 5.31
CA SER A 128 12.27 -7.45 5.75
C SER A 128 13.14 -6.47 4.97
N LEU A 129 13.83 -5.59 5.70
CA LEU A 129 14.68 -4.53 5.21
C LEU A 129 16.07 -4.60 5.86
N GLN A 130 17.03 -3.88 5.31
CA GLN A 130 18.36 -3.75 5.89
C GLN A 130 18.36 -2.63 6.94
N HIS A 131 19.17 -2.81 7.99
CA HIS A 131 19.44 -1.78 8.99
C HIS A 131 20.17 -0.58 8.37
N THR A 132 20.11 0.56 9.05
CA THR A 132 20.84 1.79 8.68
C THR A 132 20.67 2.17 7.20
N THR A 133 19.49 1.96 6.64
CA THR A 133 19.22 2.14 5.20
C THR A 133 18.02 3.05 5.00
N THR A 134 18.13 3.97 4.02
CA THR A 134 17.00 4.81 3.61
C THR A 134 16.22 4.13 2.49
N TYR A 135 14.90 4.09 2.65
CA TYR A 135 13.98 3.52 1.67
C TYR A 135 12.96 4.55 1.22
N PHE A 136 12.48 4.36 0.00
CA PHE A 136 11.44 5.16 -0.64
C PHE A 136 10.27 4.25 -0.96
N TRP A 137 9.05 4.67 -0.66
CA TRP A 137 7.87 3.85 -0.91
C TRP A 137 6.69 4.69 -1.39
N ARG A 138 5.81 4.05 -2.16
CA ARG A 138 4.59 4.66 -2.72
C ARG A 138 3.54 3.60 -2.99
N VAL A 139 2.28 4.03 -3.07
CA VAL A 139 1.14 3.15 -3.38
C VAL A 139 0.31 3.74 -4.52
N GLY A 140 0.08 2.93 -5.55
CA GLY A 140 -0.85 3.24 -6.63
C GLY A 140 -2.18 2.54 -6.40
N ARG A 141 -3.30 3.22 -6.62
CA ARG A 141 -4.62 2.57 -6.66
C ARG A 141 -5.17 2.51 -8.07
N TYR A 142 -5.87 1.42 -8.36
CA TYR A 142 -6.44 1.13 -9.67
C TYR A 142 -7.97 1.12 -9.59
N ASN A 143 -8.63 1.79 -10.53
CA ASN A 143 -10.09 1.74 -10.66
C ASN A 143 -10.54 0.57 -11.57
N SER A 144 -11.84 0.45 -11.82
CA SER A 144 -12.41 -0.61 -12.69
C SER A 144 -12.06 -0.49 -14.18
N GLN A 145 -11.58 0.68 -14.59
CA GLN A 145 -11.13 1.00 -15.95
C GLN A 145 -9.62 0.76 -16.10
N ASN A 146 -8.96 0.35 -15.02
CA ASN A 146 -7.53 0.13 -14.93
C ASN A 146 -6.69 1.43 -15.03
N ASP A 147 -7.28 2.58 -14.68
CA ASP A 147 -6.52 3.81 -14.47
C ASP A 147 -5.81 3.77 -13.11
N SER A 148 -4.56 4.23 -13.08
CA SER A 148 -3.72 4.24 -11.88
C SER A 148 -3.53 5.65 -11.30
N TYR A 149 -3.68 5.78 -9.98
CA TYR A 149 -3.43 7.02 -9.24
C TYR A 149 -2.42 6.75 -8.12
N TRP A 150 -1.20 7.25 -8.28
CA TRP A 150 -0.09 7.05 -7.35
C TRP A 150 -0.08 8.10 -6.25
N SER A 151 0.22 7.66 -5.04
CA SER A 151 0.50 8.54 -3.90
C SER A 151 1.76 9.38 -4.15
N ASP A 152 1.96 10.37 -3.30
CA ASP A 152 3.29 10.94 -3.10
C ASP A 152 4.28 9.83 -2.68
N THR A 153 5.56 10.06 -2.97
CA THR A 153 6.63 9.18 -2.51
C THR A 153 7.07 9.62 -1.12
N LEU A 154 6.99 8.70 -0.17
CA LEU A 154 7.54 8.92 1.17
C LEU A 154 8.88 8.23 1.32
N GLN A 155 9.71 8.77 2.21
CA GLN A 155 10.97 8.14 2.59
C GLN A 155 11.05 7.88 4.08
N PHE A 156 11.82 6.88 4.49
CA PHE A 156 12.13 6.62 5.90
C PHE A 156 13.50 5.97 6.02
N THR A 157 14.07 5.96 7.23
CA THR A 157 15.35 5.32 7.52
C THR A 157 15.17 4.24 8.59
N THR A 158 15.67 3.05 8.32
CA THR A 158 15.66 1.95 9.29
C THR A 158 16.62 2.20 10.44
N ILE A 159 16.39 1.50 11.56
CA ILE A 159 17.16 1.63 12.79
C ILE A 159 18.66 1.59 12.53
N ASN A 160 19.34 2.61 13.06
CA ASN A 160 20.78 2.67 13.03
C ASN A 160 21.36 1.79 14.14
N LEU A 161 22.11 0.75 13.76
CA LEU A 161 22.79 -0.09 14.73
C LEU A 161 23.97 0.68 15.35
N PRO A 162 24.06 0.77 16.69
CA PRO A 162 25.20 1.40 17.32
C PRO A 162 26.47 0.60 17.05
N THR A 163 27.60 1.29 16.92
CA THR A 163 28.91 0.63 16.97
C THR A 163 29.29 0.44 18.43
N ILE A 164 29.18 -0.80 18.92
CA ILE A 164 29.59 -1.17 20.28
C ILE A 164 31.11 -1.12 20.37
N SER A 165 31.63 -0.51 21.44
CA SER A 165 33.06 -0.55 21.75
C SER A 165 33.29 -1.31 23.04
N VAL A 166 34.28 -2.21 23.04
CA VAL A 166 34.67 -2.99 24.21
C VAL A 166 36.07 -2.54 24.64
N ARG A 167 36.23 -2.14 25.89
CA ARG A 167 37.52 -1.79 26.48
C ARG A 167 37.82 -2.69 27.66
N ILE A 168 38.99 -3.32 27.64
CA ILE A 168 39.53 -4.05 28.77
C ILE A 168 40.42 -3.07 29.53
N GLY A 169 40.12 -2.86 30.82
CA GLY A 169 40.95 -2.04 31.70
C GLY A 169 42.10 -2.84 32.32
N ASP A 170 42.91 -2.17 33.14
CA ASP A 170 44.04 -2.80 33.80
C ASP A 170 43.58 -3.91 34.75
N THR A 171 44.17 -5.09 34.59
CA THR A 171 43.83 -6.25 35.42
C THR A 171 44.30 -6.05 36.85
N LEU A 172 43.39 -6.23 37.82
CA LEU A 172 43.67 -6.11 39.24
C LEU A 172 43.91 -7.49 39.84
N THR A 173 45.06 -7.71 40.47
CA THR A 173 45.38 -8.95 41.20
C THR A 173 45.25 -8.72 42.70
N TYR A 174 44.45 -9.53 43.39
CA TYR A 174 44.35 -9.52 44.84
C TYR A 174 44.52 -10.93 45.40
N SER A 175 45.69 -11.21 45.99
CA SER A 175 46.11 -12.56 46.39
C SER A 175 45.95 -13.54 45.24
N ASP A 176 44.96 -14.43 45.33
CA ASP A 176 44.73 -15.54 44.40
C ASP A 176 43.60 -15.23 43.42
N THR A 177 43.09 -13.99 43.42
CA THR A 177 42.00 -13.55 42.56
C THR A 177 42.48 -12.55 41.52
N LEU A 178 41.96 -12.69 40.30
CA LEU A 178 42.21 -11.82 39.15
C LEU A 178 40.88 -11.14 38.78
N SER A 179 40.85 -9.81 38.72
CA SER A 179 39.69 -9.03 38.28
C SER A 179 40.02 -8.30 36.99
N VAL A 180 39.25 -8.57 35.94
CA VAL A 180 39.40 -7.96 34.62
C VAL A 180 38.24 -6.97 34.42
N PRO A 181 38.45 -5.65 34.61
CA PRO A 181 37.40 -4.68 34.36
C PRO A 181 37.13 -4.56 32.86
N ILE A 182 35.86 -4.72 32.45
CA ILE A 182 35.44 -4.58 31.05
C ILE A 182 34.40 -3.46 30.97
N THR A 183 34.63 -2.49 30.09
CA THR A 183 33.69 -1.42 29.79
C THR A 183 33.07 -1.65 28.41
N LEU A 184 31.74 -1.69 28.36
CA LEU A 184 30.97 -1.71 27.11
C LEU A 184 30.38 -0.32 26.88
N GLU A 185 30.68 0.28 25.73
CA GLU A 185 30.23 1.62 25.36
C GLU A 185 29.24 1.55 24.17
N ASN A 186 28.33 2.52 24.08
CA ASN A 186 27.29 2.64 23.03
C ASN A 186 26.24 1.51 22.98
N LEU A 187 25.78 1.01 24.13
CA LEU A 187 24.74 -0.03 24.20
C LEU A 187 23.30 0.47 23.91
N ILE A 188 23.14 1.65 23.31
CA ILE A 188 21.82 2.25 23.03
C ILE A 188 21.08 1.38 22.00
N LYS A 189 19.80 1.04 22.26
CA LYS A 189 18.95 0.18 21.39
C LYS A 189 19.37 -1.29 21.29
N ILE A 190 20.23 -1.77 22.20
CA ILE A 190 20.60 -3.18 22.30
C ILE A 190 19.74 -3.87 23.35
N GLN A 191 19.09 -4.98 22.97
CA GLN A 191 18.26 -5.76 23.89
C GLN A 191 19.09 -6.79 24.69
N SER A 192 20.09 -7.40 24.05
CA SER A 192 20.99 -8.37 24.67
C SER A 192 22.35 -8.40 23.95
N PHE A 193 23.36 -8.90 24.64
CA PHE A 193 24.68 -9.18 24.06
C PHE A 193 25.24 -10.47 24.64
N GLU A 194 26.20 -11.05 23.94
CA GLU A 194 27.03 -12.15 24.41
C GLU A 194 28.48 -11.65 24.49
N LEU A 195 29.15 -11.90 25.61
CA LEU A 195 30.57 -11.61 25.79
C LEU A 195 31.31 -12.93 26.01
N VAL A 196 32.21 -13.26 25.08
CA VAL A 196 33.04 -14.46 25.16
C VAL A 196 34.47 -14.04 25.51
N LEU A 197 35.01 -14.62 26.58
CA LEU A 197 36.39 -14.46 27.00
C LEU A 197 37.06 -15.82 26.99
N GLU A 198 38.14 -15.95 26.23
CA GLU A 198 38.98 -17.15 26.28
C GLU A 198 40.02 -17.03 27.39
N TYR A 199 40.13 -18.06 28.22
CA TYR A 199 41.12 -18.15 29.29
C TYR A 199 41.57 -19.59 29.50
N ASP A 200 42.74 -19.80 30.12
CA ASP A 200 43.24 -21.14 30.43
C ASP A 200 42.50 -21.73 31.64
N GLU A 201 41.58 -22.64 31.38
CA GLU A 201 40.77 -23.32 32.39
C GLU A 201 41.58 -24.25 33.31
N ASN A 202 42.82 -24.62 32.93
CA ASN A 202 43.70 -25.39 33.82
C ASN A 202 44.41 -24.48 34.84
N ALA A 203 44.57 -23.20 34.50
CA ALA A 203 45.28 -22.21 35.31
C ALA A 203 44.33 -21.33 36.12
N MET A 204 43.09 -21.12 35.66
CA MET A 204 42.13 -20.22 36.28
C MET A 204 40.73 -20.82 36.27
N GLN A 205 39.88 -20.36 37.19
CA GLN A 205 38.46 -20.71 37.25
C GLN A 205 37.64 -19.42 37.27
N PHE A 206 36.63 -19.33 36.41
CA PHE A 206 35.64 -18.25 36.51
C PHE A 206 34.83 -18.40 37.80
N LEU A 207 34.81 -17.34 38.62
CA LEU A 207 34.09 -17.33 39.89
C LEU A 207 32.71 -16.68 39.74
N ASN A 208 32.68 -15.43 39.30
CA ASN A 208 31.47 -14.63 39.10
C ASN A 208 31.79 -13.39 38.25
N PHE A 209 30.75 -12.61 37.96
CA PHE A 209 30.85 -11.24 37.49
C PHE A 209 30.03 -10.34 38.41
N SER A 210 30.32 -9.05 38.37
CA SER A 210 29.56 -8.00 39.06
C SER A 210 29.39 -6.83 38.11
N ASP A 211 28.19 -6.27 38.05
CA ASP A 211 27.93 -5.03 37.34
C ASP A 211 28.10 -3.85 38.32
N THR A 212 28.53 -2.70 37.81
CA THR A 212 28.54 -1.45 38.57
C THR A 212 27.18 -0.75 38.54
N ILE A 213 26.26 -1.19 37.69
CA ILE A 213 24.93 -0.59 37.46
C ILE A 213 23.82 -1.35 38.21
N PHE A 214 24.08 -2.55 38.76
CA PHE A 214 23.13 -3.36 39.53
C PHE A 214 23.74 -4.00 40.77
#